data_AF-A0A929YLE0-F1
#
_entry.id   AF-A0A929YLE0-F1
#
_cell.length_a   1.000
_cell.length_b   1.000
_cell.length_c   1.000
_cell.angle_alpha   90.00
_cell.angle_beta   90.00
_cell.angle_gamma   90.00
#
_symmetry.space_group_name_H-M   'P 1'
#
loop_
_entity.id
_entity.type
_entity.pdbx_description
1 polymer ?
#
loop_
_entity_poly.entity_id
_entity_poly.type
_entity_poly.pdbx_seq_one_letter_code
_entity_poly.pdbx_strand_id
1 'polypeptide(L)'
;DINNNMVVFNIRDLEDELRPTAMYIVLNHIWNITRTDQRKRMLIVDEAWQLMKYDDSANFLFSLAKRARKYQLGLTTITQDVEDFVGSKMGRAIVSNSSMQLLLKQSASAVDVLAQVFKLTDEEQKRLANFPVGQGLFFAGQNHVHIQIQASDTEYNLINTNPVSQQIKPSDSPIGGYGAV
;
A
#
# COMPACT_ATOMS: atom_id res chain seq x y z
N ASP A 1 -23.94 2.17 -4.71
CA ASP A 1 -24.04 3.43 -5.47
C ASP A 1 -22.64 4.04 -5.60
N ILE A 2 -22.25 4.44 -6.81
CA ILE A 2 -20.93 5.03 -7.11
C ILE A 2 -20.86 6.53 -6.80
N ASN A 3 -21.99 7.15 -6.44
CA ASN A 3 -22.08 8.58 -6.10
C ASN A 3 -21.87 8.88 -4.60
N ASN A 4 -21.34 7.92 -3.85
CA ASN A 4 -21.07 8.08 -2.42
C ASN A 4 -19.70 8.74 -2.15
N ASN A 5 -19.52 9.25 -0.93
CA ASN A 5 -18.24 9.79 -0.46
C ASN A 5 -17.13 8.73 -0.40
N MET A 6 -17.51 7.47 -0.15
CA MET A 6 -16.62 6.31 -0.18
C MET A 6 -17.27 5.23 -1.03
N VAL A 7 -16.51 4.71 -2.00
CA VAL A 7 -16.94 3.64 -2.90
C VAL A 7 -15.88 2.55 -2.84
N VAL A 8 -16.31 1.32 -2.56
CA VAL A 8 -15.44 0.15 -2.47
C VAL A 8 -15.85 -0.84 -3.55
N PHE A 9 -14.89 -1.19 -4.41
CA PHE A 9 -15.06 -2.26 -5.40
C PHE A 9 -14.45 -3.54 -4.82
N ASN A 10 -15.31 -4.46 -4.39
CA ASN A 10 -14.86 -5.74 -3.83
C ASN A 10 -14.61 -6.75 -4.96
N ILE A 11 -13.38 -7.27 -5.03
CA ILE A 11 -12.96 -8.29 -6.00
C ILE A 11 -12.62 -9.64 -5.34
N ARG A 12 -12.93 -9.81 -4.04
CA ARG A 12 -12.56 -10.99 -3.25
C ARG A 12 -13.06 -12.29 -3.85
N ASP A 13 -14.30 -12.31 -4.29
CA ASP A 13 -14.99 -13.52 -4.77
C ASP A 13 -14.66 -13.86 -6.24
N LEU A 14 -13.75 -13.10 -6.87
CA LEU A 14 -13.23 -13.43 -8.18
C LEU A 14 -12.10 -14.42 -8.09
N GLU A 15 -12.05 -15.35 -9.05
CA GLU A 15 -10.91 -16.23 -9.28
C GLU A 15 -9.63 -15.42 -9.49
N ASP A 16 -8.50 -15.93 -8.99
CA ASP A 16 -7.22 -15.21 -8.98
C ASP A 16 -6.75 -14.79 -10.38
N GLU A 17 -7.09 -15.56 -11.41
CA GLU A 17 -6.78 -15.26 -12.81
C GLU A 17 -7.58 -14.08 -13.36
N LEU A 18 -8.78 -13.85 -12.84
CA LEU A 18 -9.69 -12.79 -13.29
C LEU A 18 -9.45 -11.45 -12.56
N ARG A 19 -8.86 -11.49 -11.37
CA ARG A 19 -8.64 -10.28 -10.55
C ARG A 19 -7.87 -9.17 -11.28
N PRO A 20 -6.74 -9.42 -11.99
CA PRO A 20 -6.02 -8.36 -12.69
C PRO A 20 -6.88 -7.67 -13.76
N THR A 21 -7.66 -8.44 -14.51
CA THR A 21 -8.56 -7.91 -15.55
C THR A 21 -9.69 -7.10 -14.93
N ALA A 22 -10.31 -7.58 -13.86
CA ALA A 22 -11.34 -6.85 -13.14
C ALA A 22 -10.80 -5.53 -12.56
N MET A 23 -9.63 -5.55 -11.92
CA MET A 23 -8.96 -4.35 -11.43
C MET A 23 -8.69 -3.37 -12.56
N TYR A 24 -8.19 -3.83 -13.70
CA TYR A 24 -7.95 -2.98 -14.87
C TYR A 24 -9.23 -2.28 -15.33
N ILE A 25 -10.34 -3.01 -15.47
CA ILE A 25 -11.63 -2.44 -15.88
C ILE A 25 -12.12 -1.39 -14.89
N VAL A 26 -12.07 -1.70 -13.58
CA VAL A 26 -12.49 -0.78 -12.51
C VAL A 26 -11.63 0.49 -12.52
N LEU A 27 -10.30 0.35 -12.59
CA LEU A 27 -9.40 1.50 -12.61
C LEU A 27 -9.59 2.35 -13.87
N ASN A 28 -9.83 1.73 -15.03
CA ASN A 28 -10.12 2.46 -16.26
C ASN A 28 -11.44 3.25 -16.15
N HIS A 29 -12.48 2.65 -15.56
CA HIS A 29 -13.73 3.34 -15.29
C HIS A 29 -13.54 4.55 -14.37
N ILE A 30 -12.85 4.38 -13.23
CA ILE A 30 -12.54 5.46 -12.28
C ILE A 30 -11.71 6.56 -12.94
N TRP A 31 -10.74 6.17 -13.77
CA TRP A 31 -9.89 7.10 -14.49
C TRP A 31 -10.69 7.97 -15.46
N ASN A 32 -11.63 7.39 -16.19
CA ASN A 32 -12.51 8.15 -17.09
C ASN A 32 -13.36 9.17 -16.34
N ILE A 33 -13.96 8.79 -15.20
CA ILE A 33 -14.73 9.72 -14.34
C ILE A 33 -13.83 10.84 -13.80
N THR A 34 -12.61 10.53 -13.38
CA THR A 34 -11.66 11.51 -12.84
C THR A 34 -11.21 12.52 -13.88
N ARG A 35 -11.15 12.12 -15.15
CA ARG A 35 -10.80 13.04 -16.25
C ARG A 35 -11.94 14.02 -16.57
N THR A 36 -13.19 13.62 -16.39
CA THR A 36 -14.37 14.43 -16.72
C THR A 36 -14.82 15.32 -15.58
N ASP A 37 -14.76 14.82 -14.33
CA ASP A 37 -15.07 15.57 -13.12
C ASP A 37 -13.79 15.72 -12.28
N GLN A 38 -13.18 16.90 -12.33
CA GLN A 38 -11.94 17.19 -11.60
C GLN A 38 -12.26 17.75 -10.22
N ARG A 39 -12.17 16.88 -9.21
CA ARG A 39 -12.25 17.24 -7.80
C ARG A 39 -11.23 16.41 -7.01
N LYS A 40 -10.86 16.89 -5.83
CA LYS A 40 -9.96 16.17 -4.92
C LYS A 40 -10.57 14.82 -4.54
N ARG A 41 -9.86 13.74 -4.86
CA ARG A 41 -10.23 12.36 -4.48
C ARG A 41 -8.98 11.54 -4.18
N MET A 42 -9.17 10.47 -3.42
CA MET A 42 -8.15 9.46 -3.20
C MET A 42 -8.61 8.16 -3.88
N LEU A 43 -7.72 7.57 -4.68
CA LEU A 43 -7.86 6.24 -5.23
C LEU A 43 -6.87 5.33 -4.52
N ILE A 44 -7.41 4.36 -3.79
CA ILE A 44 -6.64 3.34 -3.08
C ILE A 44 -6.77 2.04 -3.88
N VAL A 45 -5.64 1.48 -4.29
CA VAL A 45 -5.54 0.22 -5.02
C VAL A 45 -4.87 -0.78 -4.10
N ASP A 46 -5.69 -1.66 -3.52
CA ASP A 46 -5.21 -2.77 -2.69
C ASP A 46 -4.72 -3.93 -3.57
N GLU A 47 -3.76 -4.72 -3.07
CA GLU A 47 -3.08 -5.80 -3.80
C GLU A 47 -2.60 -5.39 -5.21
N ALA A 48 -2.02 -4.19 -5.33
CA ALA A 48 -1.64 -3.60 -6.61
C ALA A 48 -0.61 -4.42 -7.41
N TRP A 49 0.10 -5.36 -6.77
CA TRP A 49 1.01 -6.31 -7.43
C TRP A 49 0.30 -7.20 -8.45
N GLN A 50 -1.00 -7.47 -8.27
CA GLN A 50 -1.79 -8.25 -9.22
C GLN A 50 -1.80 -7.63 -10.62
N LEU A 51 -1.75 -6.29 -10.71
CA LEU A 51 -1.67 -5.56 -11.98
C LEU A 51 -0.29 -5.67 -12.64
N MET A 52 0.74 -6.08 -11.90
CA MET A 52 2.09 -6.26 -12.45
C MET A 52 2.24 -7.57 -13.22
N LYS A 53 1.28 -8.50 -13.11
CA LYS A 53 1.29 -9.80 -13.82
C LYS A 53 1.22 -9.65 -15.35
N TYR A 54 0.61 -8.57 -15.85
CA TYR A 54 0.48 -8.30 -17.27
C TYR A 54 1.04 -6.92 -17.61
N ASP A 55 1.81 -6.82 -18.69
CA ASP A 55 2.46 -5.57 -19.09
C ASP A 55 1.47 -4.43 -19.34
N ASP A 56 0.31 -4.71 -19.95
CA ASP A 56 -0.69 -3.69 -20.25
C ASP A 56 -1.31 -3.09 -18.99
N SER A 57 -1.65 -3.93 -17.99
CA SER A 57 -2.18 -3.45 -16.71
C SER A 57 -1.12 -2.71 -15.90
N ALA A 58 0.12 -3.16 -15.94
CA ALA A 58 1.25 -2.51 -15.28
C ALA A 58 1.53 -1.12 -15.88
N ASN A 59 1.57 -1.04 -17.21
CA ASN A 59 1.73 0.22 -17.94
C ASN A 59 0.57 1.18 -17.69
N PHE A 60 -0.65 0.67 -17.56
CA PHE A 60 -1.81 1.48 -17.24
C PHE A 60 -1.71 2.10 -15.84
N LEU A 61 -1.42 1.30 -14.81
CA LEU A 61 -1.24 1.80 -13.43
C LEU A 61 -0.09 2.82 -13.36
N PHE A 62 1.04 2.55 -14.02
CA PHE A 62 2.15 3.48 -14.11
C PHE A 62 1.76 4.81 -14.78
N SER A 63 1.03 4.73 -15.89
CA SER A 63 0.54 5.91 -16.61
C SER A 63 -0.47 6.71 -15.77
N LEU A 64 -1.27 6.04 -14.96
CA LEU A 64 -2.18 6.65 -13.99
C LEU A 64 -1.36 7.37 -12.91
N ALA A 65 -0.39 6.70 -12.28
CA ALA A 65 0.48 7.28 -11.25
C ALA A 65 1.17 8.58 -11.71
N LYS A 66 1.69 8.62 -12.94
CA LYS A 66 2.34 9.82 -13.49
C LYS A 66 1.38 10.99 -13.76
N ARG A 67 0.09 10.73 -13.95
CA ARG A 67 -0.90 11.74 -14.35
C ARG A 67 -1.85 12.14 -13.23
N ALA A 68 -2.02 11.29 -12.21
CA ALA A 68 -3.02 11.45 -11.14
C ALA A 68 -3.04 12.87 -10.55
N ARG A 69 -1.86 13.41 -10.23
CA ARG A 69 -1.70 14.76 -9.68
C ARG A 69 -2.35 15.87 -10.52
N LYS A 70 -2.25 15.78 -11.86
CA LYS A 70 -2.85 16.78 -12.77
C LYS A 70 -4.38 16.85 -12.63
N TYR A 71 -5.00 15.75 -12.24
CA TYR A 71 -6.46 15.60 -12.15
C TYR A 71 -6.95 15.61 -10.69
N GLN A 72 -6.16 16.14 -9.75
CA GLN A 72 -6.48 16.19 -8.32
C GLN A 72 -6.76 14.82 -7.68
N LEU A 73 -6.18 13.76 -8.26
CA LEU A 73 -6.28 12.40 -7.76
C LEU A 73 -5.03 12.05 -6.97
N GLY A 74 -5.19 11.71 -5.68
CA GLY A 74 -4.17 11.01 -4.92
C GLY A 74 -4.24 9.52 -5.21
N LEU A 75 -3.15 8.91 -5.67
CA LEU A 75 -3.04 7.46 -5.85
C LEU A 75 -2.29 6.86 -4.67
N THR A 76 -2.87 5.86 -4.04
CA THR A 76 -2.22 5.02 -3.04
C THR A 76 -2.27 3.58 -3.50
N THR A 77 -1.11 2.95 -3.66
CA THR A 77 -0.99 1.51 -3.96
C THR A 77 -0.58 0.78 -2.70
N ILE A 78 -1.27 -0.30 -2.37
CA ILE A 78 -0.97 -1.16 -1.23
C ILE A 78 -0.63 -2.54 -1.79
N THR A 79 0.42 -3.18 -1.25
CA THR A 79 0.83 -4.52 -1.66
C THR A 79 1.42 -5.27 -0.46
N GLN A 80 1.06 -6.54 -0.31
CA GLN A 80 1.70 -7.46 0.63
C GLN A 80 2.91 -8.12 -0.01
N ASP A 81 2.80 -8.47 -1.29
CA ASP A 81 3.92 -8.98 -2.08
C ASP A 81 4.65 -7.81 -2.75
N VAL A 82 5.60 -7.25 -2.01
CA VAL A 82 6.37 -6.11 -2.50
C VAL A 82 7.47 -6.55 -3.47
N GLU A 83 7.98 -7.78 -3.36
CA GLU A 83 8.99 -8.34 -4.26
C GLU A 83 8.44 -8.41 -5.69
N ASP A 84 7.23 -8.96 -5.87
CA ASP A 84 6.57 -9.03 -7.18
C ASP A 84 6.28 -7.64 -7.74
N PHE A 85 5.88 -6.69 -6.88
CA PHE A 85 5.62 -5.33 -7.30
C PHE A 85 6.90 -4.67 -7.84
N VAL A 86 7.98 -4.69 -7.06
CA VAL A 86 9.25 -4.02 -7.40
C VAL A 86 10.14 -4.85 -8.33
N GLY A 87 9.81 -6.11 -8.59
CA GLY A 87 10.44 -6.93 -9.63
C GLY A 87 10.18 -6.36 -11.02
N SER A 88 9.00 -5.76 -11.22
CA SER A 88 8.63 -5.10 -12.48
C SER A 88 9.26 -3.71 -12.66
N LYS A 89 9.59 -3.34 -13.90
CA LYS A 89 10.07 -1.98 -14.23
C LYS A 89 9.02 -0.92 -13.88
N MET A 90 7.74 -1.23 -14.09
CA MET A 90 6.63 -0.31 -13.83
C MET A 90 6.42 -0.09 -12.32
N GLY A 91 6.46 -1.15 -11.51
CA GLY A 91 6.32 -1.04 -10.07
C GLY A 91 7.44 -0.24 -9.42
N ARG A 92 8.71 -0.45 -9.81
CA ARG A 92 9.83 0.41 -9.36
C ARG A 92 9.60 1.88 -9.72
N ALA A 93 9.08 2.14 -10.91
CA ALA A 93 8.79 3.49 -11.34
C ALA A 93 7.62 4.11 -10.55
N ILE A 94 6.57 3.35 -10.21
CA ILE A 94 5.47 3.81 -9.35
C ILE A 94 6.00 4.16 -7.96
N VAL A 95 6.82 3.29 -7.35
CA VAL A 95 7.48 3.55 -6.06
C VAL A 95 8.28 4.85 -6.14
N SER A 96 9.15 5.00 -7.13
CA SER A 96 9.98 6.21 -7.30
C SER A 96 9.19 7.49 -7.56
N ASN A 97 7.96 7.41 -8.09
CA ASN A 97 7.09 8.58 -8.31
C ASN A 97 6.20 8.90 -7.09
N SER A 98 6.19 8.03 -6.08
CA SER A 98 5.39 8.22 -4.87
C SER A 98 6.08 9.22 -3.95
N SER A 99 5.38 10.30 -3.59
CA SER A 99 5.91 11.34 -2.70
C SER A 99 6.01 10.90 -1.24
N MET A 100 5.20 9.90 -0.87
CA MET A 100 5.15 9.28 0.44
C MET A 100 5.17 7.78 0.25
N GLN A 101 5.91 7.07 1.10
CA GLN A 101 5.97 5.62 1.12
C GLN A 101 5.92 5.15 2.57
N LEU A 102 5.34 3.98 2.81
CA LEU A 102 5.28 3.36 4.12
C LEU A 102 5.67 1.88 3.96
N LEU A 103 6.83 1.51 4.49
CA LEU A 103 7.26 0.11 4.57
C LEU A 103 7.07 -0.37 6.01
N LEU A 104 6.02 -1.17 6.22
CA LEU A 104 5.86 -1.94 7.46
C LEU A 104 6.81 -3.14 7.46
N LYS A 105 6.85 -3.89 8.57
CA LYS A 105 7.62 -5.14 8.71
C LYS A 105 7.60 -6.00 7.43
N GLN A 106 8.78 -6.40 6.98
CA GLN A 106 8.97 -7.27 5.81
C GLN A 106 9.63 -8.59 6.20
N SER A 107 9.52 -9.61 5.34
CA SER A 107 10.29 -10.85 5.49
C SER A 107 11.78 -10.58 5.27
N ALA A 108 12.65 -11.40 5.86
CA ALA A 108 14.09 -11.27 5.65
C ALA A 108 14.49 -11.41 4.17
N SER A 109 13.76 -12.21 3.37
CA SER A 109 14.01 -12.35 1.93
C SER A 109 13.74 -11.06 1.15
N ALA A 110 12.66 -10.36 1.49
CA ALA A 110 12.23 -9.17 0.78
C ALA A 110 13.13 -7.97 1.08
N VAL A 111 13.65 -7.91 2.31
CA VAL A 111 14.45 -6.79 2.81
C VAL A 111 15.67 -6.49 1.92
N ASP A 112 16.34 -7.52 1.38
CA ASP A 112 17.51 -7.32 0.51
C ASP A 112 17.14 -6.67 -0.83
N VAL A 113 16.01 -7.06 -1.42
CA VAL A 113 15.49 -6.47 -2.66
C VAL A 113 15.04 -5.04 -2.41
N LEU A 114 14.37 -4.80 -1.28
CA LEU A 114 13.83 -3.49 -0.92
C LEU A 114 14.91 -2.49 -0.56
N ALA A 115 16.01 -2.92 0.07
CA ALA A 115 17.12 -2.05 0.43
C ALA A 115 17.62 -1.25 -0.77
N GLN A 116 17.73 -1.89 -1.94
CA GLN A 116 18.17 -1.22 -3.17
C GLN A 116 17.10 -0.28 -3.74
N VAL A 117 15.84 -0.73 -3.78
CA VAL A 117 14.73 0.04 -4.39
C VAL A 117 14.41 1.30 -3.59
N PHE A 118 14.40 1.17 -2.26
CA PHE A 118 14.08 2.24 -1.32
C PHE A 118 15.31 3.00 -0.82
N LYS A 119 16.52 2.60 -1.26
CA LYS A 119 17.80 3.19 -0.86
C LYS A 119 17.98 3.22 0.66
N LEU A 120 17.68 2.09 1.29
CA LEU A 120 17.82 1.94 2.73
C LEU A 120 19.30 1.89 3.11
N THR A 121 19.61 2.47 4.26
CA THR A 121 20.89 2.26 4.94
C THR A 121 20.96 0.85 5.53
N ASP A 122 22.16 0.37 5.82
CA ASP A 122 22.36 -0.93 6.48
C ASP A 122 21.61 -1.02 7.83
N GLU A 123 21.47 0.10 8.54
CA GLU A 123 20.73 0.14 9.80
C GLU A 123 19.22 0.04 9.56
N GLU A 124 18.69 0.77 8.59
CA GLU A 124 17.27 0.69 8.20
C GLU A 124 16.89 -0.70 7.70
N GLN A 125 17.77 -1.33 6.90
CA GLN A 125 17.58 -2.70 6.41
C GLN A 125 17.49 -3.69 7.59
N LYS A 126 18.45 -3.63 8.53
CA LYS A 126 18.45 -4.48 9.74
C LYS A 126 17.22 -4.26 10.60
N ARG A 127 16.76 -3.02 10.73
CA ARG A 127 15.55 -2.69 11.49
C ARG A 127 14.29 -3.19 10.80
N LEU A 128 14.19 -3.05 9.48
CA LEU A 128 13.02 -3.43 8.69
C LEU A 128 12.63 -4.91 8.87
N ALA A 129 13.63 -5.81 8.91
CA ALA A 129 13.44 -7.23 9.16
C ALA A 129 12.92 -7.55 10.58
N ASN A 130 13.19 -6.67 11.54
CA ASN A 130 12.97 -6.90 12.97
C ASN A 130 11.82 -6.07 13.56
N PHE A 131 11.15 -5.22 12.77
CA PHE A 131 10.04 -4.44 13.28
C PHE A 131 8.93 -5.34 13.83
N PRO A 132 8.31 -4.96 14.97
CA PRO A 132 7.02 -5.49 15.39
C PRO A 132 5.93 -5.18 14.36
N VAL A 133 4.83 -5.92 14.42
CA VAL A 133 3.62 -5.60 13.64
C VAL A 133 3.14 -4.21 14.02
N GLY A 134 2.78 -3.40 13.02
CA GLY A 134 2.39 -1.99 13.21
C GLY A 134 3.55 -0.99 13.25
N GLN A 135 4.81 -1.45 13.20
CA GLN A 135 5.98 -0.58 13.07
C GLN A 135 6.60 -0.66 11.66
N GLY A 136 7.27 0.42 11.25
CA GLY A 136 7.86 0.50 9.92
C GLY A 136 8.62 1.79 9.64
N LEU A 137 9.11 1.91 8.41
CA LEU A 137 9.74 3.12 7.88
C LEU A 137 8.72 3.94 7.10
N PHE A 138 8.62 5.22 7.43
CA PHE A 138 7.83 6.19 6.70
C PHE A 138 8.77 7.16 5.97
N PHE A 139 8.56 7.27 4.66
CA PHE A 139 9.35 8.10 3.77
C PHE A 139 8.52 9.29 3.33
N ALA A 140 9.05 10.50 3.51
CA ALA A 140 8.45 11.73 3.02
C ALA A 140 9.53 12.56 2.30
N GLY A 141 9.54 12.47 0.97
CA GLY A 141 10.63 13.02 0.17
C GLY A 141 11.96 12.32 0.48
N GLN A 142 12.92 13.04 1.05
CA GLN A 142 14.23 12.51 1.45
C GLN A 142 14.30 12.10 2.93
N ASN A 143 13.25 12.39 3.71
CA ASN A 143 13.24 12.07 5.13
C ASN A 143 12.74 10.66 5.35
N HIS A 144 13.52 9.88 6.10
CA HIS A 144 13.16 8.55 6.54
C HIS A 144 12.94 8.61 8.05
N VAL A 145 11.76 8.20 8.51
CA VAL A 145 11.43 8.20 9.93
C VAL A 145 10.85 6.85 10.34
N HIS A 146 11.22 6.39 11.52
CA HIS A 146 10.56 5.24 12.14
C HIS A 146 9.17 5.68 12.61
N ILE A 147 8.15 4.91 12.25
CA ILE A 147 6.77 5.12 12.69
C ILE A 147 6.24 3.87 13.40
N GLN A 148 5.44 4.11 14.44
CA GLN A 148 4.59 3.12 15.08
C GLN A 148 3.13 3.54 14.85
N ILE A 149 2.35 2.65 14.24
CA ILE A 149 0.94 2.84 13.96
C ILE A 149 0.13 2.07 15.00
N GLN A 150 -0.77 2.79 15.66
CA GLN A 150 -1.68 2.22 16.64
C GLN A 150 -3.10 2.64 16.28
N ALA A 151 -3.96 1.65 16.06
CA ALA A 151 -5.39 1.90 15.88
C ALA A 151 -6.01 2.31 17.22
N SER A 152 -7.06 3.13 17.20
CA SER A 152 -7.92 3.28 18.37
C SER A 152 -8.67 1.96 18.65
N ASP A 153 -9.15 1.78 19.88
CA ASP A 153 -9.95 0.61 20.24
C ASP A 153 -11.18 0.45 19.34
N THR A 154 -11.80 1.57 18.95
CA THR A 154 -12.94 1.59 18.02
C THR A 154 -12.55 1.08 16.64
N GLU A 155 -11.47 1.62 16.06
CA GLU A 155 -11.00 1.18 14.74
C GLU A 155 -10.56 -0.29 14.76
N TYR A 156 -9.85 -0.69 15.82
CA TYR A 156 -9.38 -2.05 16.00
C TYR A 156 -10.55 -3.05 15.99
N ASN A 157 -11.62 -2.77 16.72
CA ASN A 157 -12.81 -3.63 16.72
C ASN A 157 -13.52 -3.69 15.35
N LEU A 158 -13.38 -2.65 14.53
CA LEU A 158 -13.99 -2.60 13.19
C LEU A 158 -13.17 -3.35 12.13
N ILE A 159 -11.84 -3.30 12.21
CA ILE A 159 -10.95 -3.82 11.17
C ILE A 159 -10.35 -5.19 11.50
N ASN A 160 -10.44 -5.64 12.76
CA ASN A 160 -9.85 -6.92 13.16
C ASN A 160 -10.62 -8.09 12.52
N THR A 161 -9.90 -8.88 11.73
CA THR A 161 -10.41 -10.09 11.08
C THR A 161 -9.97 -11.37 11.79
N ASN A 162 -9.22 -11.26 12.89
CA ASN A 162 -8.80 -12.44 13.66
C ASN A 162 -10.02 -13.10 14.32
N PRO A 163 -10.19 -14.42 14.16
CA PRO A 163 -11.32 -15.15 14.72
C PRO A 163 -11.25 -15.32 16.25
N VAL A 164 -10.13 -14.96 16.89
CA VAL A 164 -9.88 -15.18 18.33
C VAL A 164 -10.16 -13.89 19.11
N SER A 165 -11.12 -13.96 20.03
CA SER A 165 -11.70 -12.84 20.78
C SER A 165 -10.89 -12.35 22.01
N GLN A 166 -9.68 -12.86 22.21
CA GLN A 166 -8.79 -12.44 23.31
C GLN A 166 -7.51 -11.84 22.74
N GLN A 167 -7.58 -10.58 22.32
CA GLN A 167 -6.38 -9.81 21.97
C GLN A 167 -6.35 -8.56 22.86
N ILE A 168 -5.13 -8.23 23.29
CA ILE A 168 -4.82 -7.01 24.07
C ILE A 168 -5.29 -5.82 23.25
N LYS A 169 -6.08 -4.91 23.84
CA LYS A 169 -6.55 -3.74 23.11
C LYS A 169 -5.37 -2.84 22.76
N PRO A 170 -5.45 -2.07 21.65
CA PRO A 170 -4.42 -1.10 21.34
C PRO A 170 -4.10 -0.18 22.51
N SER A 171 -5.12 0.31 23.24
CA SER A 171 -4.95 1.15 24.43
C SER A 171 -4.13 0.50 25.57
N ASP A 172 -4.09 -0.83 25.63
CA ASP A 172 -3.35 -1.59 26.63
C ASP A 172 -1.89 -1.87 26.20
N SER A 173 -1.49 -1.48 24.98
CA SER A 173 -0.14 -1.67 24.44
C SER A 173 0.74 -0.41 24.64
N PRO A 174 1.97 -0.53 25.18
CA PRO A 174 2.84 0.63 25.38
C PRO A 174 3.20 1.35 24.07
N ILE A 175 3.08 2.68 24.07
CA ILE A 175 3.58 3.53 22.98
C ILE A 175 5.08 3.76 23.20
N GLY A 176 5.92 3.36 22.24
CA GLY A 176 7.36 3.70 22.25
C GLY A 176 8.30 2.76 22.99
N GLY A 177 7.89 1.53 23.33
CA GLY A 177 8.81 0.50 23.80
C GLY A 177 9.44 -0.26 22.64
N TYR A 178 10.77 -0.26 22.51
CA TYR A 178 11.44 -1.46 21.96
C TYR A 178 10.90 -2.63 22.78
N GLY A 179 10.28 -3.60 22.11
CA GLY A 179 9.46 -4.63 22.75
C GLY A 179 10.10 -5.20 24.01
N ALA A 180 9.27 -5.49 25.01
CA ALA A 180 9.70 -6.29 26.15
C ALA A 180 10.36 -7.57 25.62
N VAL A 181 11.58 -7.83 26.09
CA VAL A 181 12.36 -9.04 25.86
C VAL A 181 11.60 -10.26 26.42
#